data_AF-A0A937XHG2-F1
#
_entry.id   AF-A0A937XHG2-F1
#
_cell.length_a   1.000
_cell.length_b   1.000
_cell.length_c   1.000
_cell.angle_alpha   90.00
_cell.angle_beta   90.00
_cell.angle_gamma   90.00
#
_symmetry.space_group_name_H-M   'P 1'
#
loop_
_entity.id
_entity.type
_entity.pdbx_description
1 polymer ?
#
loop_
_entity_poly.entity_id
_entity_poly.type
_entity_poly.pdbx_seq_one_letter_code
_entity_poly.pdbx_strand_id
1 'polypeptide(L)'
;MEQANNKRAGVRPQQHLLPWREPVAPKPAATVLLLRDGEAGLEVLMTRRSTQASFAPGAFVFPGGVVDRADALGLDLDPSLLSPNRLADWQSFSENEQMQLHRIYAQAALRESWEEVHLLLARPIDAVAGAIEGLARHPAEGFAQALRARGLVAAIDAVFSFSHWTTDRDLPKRFDVRFLLARAPHGQDPVADEGEQFEPCWVHPAEALKRHSEGLFYMIFPTIRTLQQLSHFKCVDDALSESERLFTQGKLWRSCPRGGFMQGKEERYTEDDMQFAELELVNPDGQLLHKLDWQHDKPVALLRYLYRYTAPNPGRMTGPGTNTYLLGKEGNWTLVDPGPAMSEHVERLRAFTKDKITRILCTHSHMDHSPAALLLQSSIEQSLGIRVPILGRASGPSIASDQAFSPDQTLEDGDRIHICEDVHLRAIHTPGHASNHLCFLLEEDGILLSGDHVMNGSTVVINPPDGDMFAYIASLERLERMDVKYILPAHGYVLGNPAQEIRKLIRHRLLREHKVFESLKRLCDHDPARAGSGGFSVEEIVPGAYQDVAASLHGLAAHSLFAHLLKLKQDGRVFTDGKAWSLEAN
;
A
#
# COMPACT_ATOMS: atom_id res chain seq x y z
N MET A 1 -16.05 24.27 3.80
CA MET A 1 -16.62 23.07 3.14
C MET A 1 -15.70 21.85 3.21
N GLU A 2 -14.41 21.98 3.56
CA GLU A 2 -13.51 20.85 3.87
C GLU A 2 -13.91 19.99 5.08
N GLN A 3 -14.58 20.57 6.08
CA GLN A 3 -15.17 19.81 7.19
C GLN A 3 -16.26 18.81 6.74
N ALA A 4 -16.80 18.93 5.51
CA ALA A 4 -17.80 18.00 4.99
C ALA A 4 -17.18 16.83 4.20
N ASN A 5 -16.01 17.00 3.59
CA ASN A 5 -15.29 15.90 2.91
C ASN A 5 -14.46 15.05 3.88
N ASN A 6 -13.97 15.64 4.97
CA ASN A 6 -13.26 14.87 6.01
C ASN A 6 -14.21 13.98 6.85
N LYS A 7 -15.54 14.08 6.66
CA LYS A 7 -16.53 13.19 7.29
C LYS A 7 -16.61 11.79 6.66
N ARG A 8 -15.92 11.51 5.54
CA ARG A 8 -16.07 10.24 4.80
C ARG A 8 -14.82 9.35 4.70
N ALA A 9 -13.63 9.83 5.06
CA ALA A 9 -12.38 9.17 4.67
C ALA A 9 -11.42 8.78 5.81
N GLY A 10 -11.82 8.87 7.08
CA GLY A 10 -10.90 8.54 8.18
C GLY A 10 -11.59 8.33 9.51
N VAL A 11 -10.74 8.12 10.52
CA VAL A 11 -11.13 7.96 11.92
C VAL A 11 -11.64 9.31 12.48
N ARG A 12 -12.54 9.28 13.46
CA ARG A 12 -13.07 10.50 14.08
C ARG A 12 -11.95 11.31 14.72
N PRO A 13 -11.90 12.66 14.56
CA PRO A 13 -10.78 13.49 15.02
C PRO A 13 -10.41 13.35 16.51
N GLN A 14 -11.38 13.04 17.38
CA GLN A 14 -11.16 12.89 18.82
C GLN A 14 -10.38 11.62 19.19
N GLN A 15 -10.24 10.67 18.26
CA GLN A 15 -9.48 9.44 18.42
C GLN A 15 -8.03 9.57 17.97
N HIS A 16 -7.68 10.60 17.19
CA HIS A 16 -6.28 10.81 16.79
C HIS A 16 -5.40 11.11 18.01
N LEU A 17 -4.12 10.72 17.92
CA LEU A 17 -3.15 10.93 18.99
C LEU A 17 -2.84 12.43 19.23
N LEU A 18 -2.97 13.24 18.17
CA LEU A 18 -2.78 14.68 18.19
C LEU A 18 -4.01 15.38 17.58
N PRO A 19 -4.34 16.60 18.03
CA PRO A 19 -5.33 17.44 17.36
C PRO A 19 -4.91 17.74 15.92
N TRP A 20 -5.88 17.82 15.00
CA TRP A 20 -5.62 18.12 13.59
C TRP A 20 -4.86 19.45 13.40
N ARG A 21 -3.83 19.42 12.55
CA ARG A 21 -3.15 20.61 12.03
C ARG A 21 -3.26 20.64 10.52
N GLU A 22 -3.73 21.77 9.99
CA GLU A 22 -3.79 21.95 8.54
C GLU A 22 -2.37 21.94 7.93
N PRO A 23 -2.05 20.99 7.03
CA PRO A 23 -0.76 20.99 6.34
C PRO A 23 -0.61 22.20 5.41
N VAL A 24 0.63 22.61 5.13
CA VAL A 24 0.89 23.69 4.17
C VAL A 24 0.35 23.31 2.80
N ALA A 25 -0.41 24.20 2.14
CA ALA A 25 -0.93 23.93 0.80
C ALA A 25 0.23 23.73 -0.20
N PRO A 26 0.22 22.64 -1.01
CA PRO A 26 1.27 22.41 -1.98
C PRO A 26 1.18 23.38 -3.16
N LYS A 27 2.32 23.80 -3.70
CA LYS A 27 2.40 24.61 -4.93
C LYS A 27 2.46 23.72 -6.17
N PRO A 28 1.76 24.02 -7.27
CA PRO A 28 1.87 23.24 -8.49
C PRO A 28 3.29 23.33 -9.07
N ALA A 29 3.84 22.19 -9.46
CA ALA A 29 5.17 22.09 -10.04
C ALA A 29 5.20 21.03 -11.14
N ALA A 30 6.08 21.19 -12.12
CA ALA A 30 6.29 20.24 -13.20
C ALA A 30 7.76 19.83 -13.22
N THR A 31 8.01 18.55 -13.47
CA THR A 31 9.36 18.06 -13.74
C THR A 31 9.34 17.16 -14.94
N VAL A 32 10.38 17.24 -15.77
CA VAL A 32 10.49 16.48 -17.01
C VAL A 32 11.69 15.56 -16.98
N LEU A 33 11.42 14.28 -17.21
CA LEU A 33 12.39 13.25 -17.45
C LEU A 33 12.64 13.22 -18.95
N LEU A 34 13.73 13.86 -19.37
CA LEU A 34 14.21 13.77 -20.74
C LEU A 34 14.92 12.43 -20.90
N LEU A 35 14.43 11.63 -21.84
CA LEU A 35 14.88 10.26 -22.05
C LEU A 35 15.55 10.09 -23.41
N ARG A 36 16.60 9.27 -23.47
CA ARG A 36 17.23 8.83 -24.72
C ARG A 36 17.61 7.36 -24.65
N ASP A 37 17.76 6.75 -25.82
CA ASP A 37 18.31 5.41 -25.94
C ASP A 37 19.83 5.53 -26.10
N GLY A 38 20.58 5.16 -25.06
CA GLY A 38 22.04 5.09 -25.07
C GLY A 38 22.55 3.70 -25.47
N GLU A 39 23.87 3.52 -25.52
CA GLU A 39 24.49 2.23 -25.91
C GLU A 39 24.08 1.07 -24.99
N ALA A 40 23.88 1.35 -23.70
CA ALA A 40 23.52 0.37 -22.67
C ALA A 40 22.00 0.29 -22.40
N GLY A 41 21.17 1.00 -23.16
CA GLY A 41 19.72 1.07 -22.98
C GLY A 41 19.22 2.47 -22.60
N LEU A 42 18.05 2.54 -21.97
CA LEU A 42 17.40 3.78 -21.58
C LEU A 42 18.26 4.64 -20.62
N GLU A 43 18.50 5.89 -20.98
CA GLU A 43 19.14 6.90 -20.14
C GLU A 43 18.17 8.06 -19.85
N VAL A 44 18.32 8.66 -18.67
CA VAL A 44 17.58 9.86 -18.26
C VAL A 44 18.56 10.99 -17.96
N LEU A 45 18.19 12.21 -18.35
CA LEU A 45 18.94 13.41 -17.99
C LEU A 45 18.66 13.79 -16.53
N MET A 46 19.73 14.00 -15.76
CA MET A 46 19.67 14.53 -14.41
C MET A 46 20.66 15.67 -14.24
N THR A 47 20.38 16.56 -13.29
CA THR A 47 21.25 17.67 -12.88
C THR A 47 21.41 17.69 -11.38
N ARG A 48 22.50 18.27 -10.89
CA ARG A 48 22.72 18.49 -9.46
C ARG A 48 22.25 19.88 -9.06
N ARG A 49 21.34 19.96 -8.08
CA ARG A 49 20.91 21.25 -7.53
C ARG A 49 22.04 21.95 -6.79
N SER A 50 22.01 23.28 -6.78
CA SER A 50 22.85 24.12 -5.92
C SER A 50 22.82 23.63 -4.46
N THR A 51 23.96 23.68 -3.79
CA THR A 51 24.05 23.41 -2.34
C THR A 51 23.36 24.50 -1.51
N GLN A 52 23.05 25.64 -2.12
CA GLN A 52 22.31 26.75 -1.50
C GLN A 52 20.81 26.72 -1.79
N ALA A 53 20.31 25.69 -2.51
CA ALA A 53 18.91 25.60 -2.86
C ALA A 53 18.00 25.50 -1.61
N SER A 54 16.90 26.26 -1.61
CA SER A 54 15.92 26.26 -0.50
C SER A 54 15.18 24.92 -0.31
N PHE A 55 15.28 24.02 -1.27
CA PHE A 55 14.69 22.68 -1.24
C PHE A 55 15.65 21.70 -1.91
N ALA A 56 15.89 20.56 -1.26
CA ALA A 56 16.79 19.49 -1.71
C ALA A 56 18.20 19.96 -2.17
N PRO A 57 18.96 20.69 -1.32
CA PRO A 57 20.28 21.19 -1.68
C PRO A 57 21.25 20.06 -2.02
N GLY A 58 21.97 20.20 -3.13
CA GLY A 58 22.96 19.21 -3.59
C GLY A 58 22.39 17.90 -4.13
N ALA A 59 21.07 17.74 -4.19
CA ALA A 59 20.44 16.53 -4.73
C ALA A 59 20.51 16.50 -6.26
N PHE A 60 20.69 15.31 -6.82
CA PHE A 60 20.43 15.05 -8.22
C PHE A 60 18.92 14.97 -8.45
N VAL A 61 18.45 15.75 -9.41
CA VAL A 61 17.04 15.92 -9.77
C VAL A 61 16.87 15.90 -11.29
N PHE A 62 15.62 15.86 -11.73
CA PHE A 62 15.29 16.14 -13.13
C PHE A 62 14.99 17.64 -13.28
N PRO A 63 15.14 18.20 -14.50
CA PRO A 63 14.73 19.57 -14.76
C PRO A 63 13.28 19.82 -14.37
N GLY A 64 12.98 20.96 -13.77
CA GLY A 64 11.64 21.28 -13.33
C GLY A 64 11.54 22.36 -12.25
N GLY A 65 10.34 22.93 -12.16
CA GLY A 65 10.06 24.04 -11.28
C GLY A 65 8.56 24.29 -11.10
N VAL A 66 8.23 25.48 -10.61
CA VAL A 66 6.85 25.87 -10.31
C VAL A 66 6.08 26.11 -11.61
N VAL A 67 4.83 25.66 -11.66
CA VAL A 67 3.92 25.98 -12.76
C VAL A 67 3.36 27.38 -12.53
N ASP A 68 3.63 28.30 -13.45
CA ASP A 68 3.16 29.68 -13.37
C ASP A 68 1.83 29.88 -14.10
N ARG A 69 1.08 30.91 -13.73
CA ARG A 69 -0.13 31.32 -14.47
C ARG A 69 0.19 31.67 -15.92
N ALA A 70 1.38 32.20 -16.20
CA ALA A 70 1.88 32.46 -17.54
C ALA A 70 1.96 31.19 -18.41
N ASP A 71 2.14 30.01 -17.81
CA ASP A 71 2.15 28.75 -18.55
C ASP A 71 0.78 28.43 -19.15
N ALA A 72 -0.30 28.75 -18.42
CA ALA A 72 -1.66 28.61 -18.93
C ALA A 72 -2.03 29.70 -19.95
N LEU A 73 -1.70 30.95 -19.63
CA LEU A 73 -1.98 32.09 -20.51
C LEU A 73 -1.24 31.98 -21.84
N GLY A 74 -0.02 31.42 -21.84
CA GLY A 74 0.75 31.17 -23.06
C GLY A 74 0.08 30.22 -24.04
N LEU A 75 -0.89 29.41 -23.59
CA LEU A 75 -1.67 28.45 -24.38
C LEU A 75 -3.11 28.87 -24.62
N ASP A 76 -3.48 30.09 -24.22
CA ASP A 76 -4.87 30.56 -24.20
C ASP A 76 -5.79 29.63 -23.36
N LEU A 77 -5.25 29.08 -22.26
CA LEU A 77 -5.97 28.20 -21.34
C LEU A 77 -6.35 28.90 -20.04
N ASP A 78 -7.36 28.37 -19.33
CA ASP A 78 -7.85 28.94 -18.07
C ASP A 78 -6.83 28.74 -16.92
N PRO A 79 -6.21 29.82 -16.39
CA PRO A 79 -5.29 29.71 -15.26
C PRO A 79 -5.99 29.36 -13.94
N SER A 80 -7.32 29.37 -13.86
CA SER A 80 -8.06 28.98 -12.65
C SER A 80 -7.89 27.49 -12.30
N LEU A 81 -7.53 26.67 -13.29
CA LEU A 81 -7.21 25.25 -13.13
C LEU A 81 -6.02 25.01 -12.17
N LEU A 82 -5.12 25.99 -12.04
CA LEU A 82 -3.96 25.95 -11.14
C LEU A 82 -4.28 26.43 -9.72
N SER A 83 -5.52 26.82 -9.42
CA SER A 83 -5.85 27.31 -8.09
C SER A 83 -5.77 26.18 -7.03
N PRO A 84 -5.29 26.47 -5.81
CA PRO A 84 -5.12 25.45 -4.77
C PRO A 84 -6.39 24.63 -4.49
N ASN A 85 -7.56 25.28 -4.45
CA ASN A 85 -8.83 24.61 -4.21
C ASN A 85 -9.21 23.62 -5.32
N ARG A 86 -8.92 23.98 -6.58
CA ARG A 86 -9.20 23.11 -7.74
C ARG A 86 -8.24 21.93 -7.79
N LEU A 87 -6.96 22.16 -7.48
CA LEU A 87 -5.95 21.09 -7.41
C LEU A 87 -6.16 20.16 -6.21
N ALA A 88 -6.65 20.68 -5.08
CA ALA A 88 -7.01 19.86 -3.92
C ALA A 88 -8.14 18.86 -4.22
N ASP A 89 -9.10 19.24 -5.07
CA ASP A 89 -10.20 18.40 -5.54
C ASP A 89 -10.03 17.98 -7.02
N TRP A 90 -8.79 17.72 -7.43
CA TRP A 90 -8.50 17.44 -8.85
C TRP A 90 -9.26 16.22 -9.41
N GLN A 91 -9.74 15.32 -8.55
CA GLN A 91 -10.59 14.18 -8.94
C GLN A 91 -11.93 14.62 -9.53
N SER A 92 -12.38 15.84 -9.22
CA SER A 92 -13.59 16.43 -9.77
C SER A 92 -13.39 17.02 -11.17
N PHE A 93 -12.16 17.09 -11.68
CA PHE A 93 -11.91 17.61 -13.02
C PHE A 93 -12.52 16.68 -14.07
N SER A 94 -13.25 17.28 -15.01
CA SER A 94 -13.69 16.60 -16.23
C SER A 94 -12.49 16.14 -17.06
N GLU A 95 -12.69 15.17 -17.95
CA GLU A 95 -11.63 14.70 -18.87
C GLU A 95 -10.99 15.86 -19.66
N ASN A 96 -11.80 16.82 -20.12
CA ASN A 96 -11.31 18.01 -20.82
C ASN A 96 -10.44 18.89 -19.92
N GLU A 97 -10.82 19.10 -18.66
CA GLU A 97 -10.02 19.89 -17.71
C GLU A 97 -8.71 19.18 -17.35
N GLN A 98 -8.73 17.84 -17.21
CA GLN A 98 -7.51 17.06 -17.00
C GLN A 98 -6.55 17.19 -18.19
N MET A 99 -7.08 17.20 -19.42
CA MET A 99 -6.28 17.43 -20.62
C MET A 99 -5.70 18.84 -20.70
N GLN A 100 -6.49 19.86 -20.37
CA GLN A 100 -6.00 21.24 -20.31
C GLN A 100 -4.91 21.38 -19.24
N LEU A 101 -5.12 20.80 -18.06
CA LEU A 101 -4.15 20.79 -16.98
C LEU A 101 -2.85 20.11 -17.42
N HIS A 102 -2.93 18.95 -18.08
CA HIS A 102 -1.76 18.29 -18.63
C HIS A 102 -0.96 19.20 -19.58
N ARG A 103 -1.63 19.91 -20.50
CA ARG A 103 -0.97 20.85 -21.43
C ARG A 103 -0.25 21.99 -20.70
N ILE A 104 -0.86 22.53 -19.64
CA ILE A 104 -0.25 23.58 -18.82
C ILE A 104 1.04 23.07 -18.15
N TYR A 105 0.98 21.89 -17.52
CA TYR A 105 2.15 21.29 -16.87
C TYR A 105 3.24 20.90 -17.87
N ALA A 106 2.86 20.40 -19.05
CA ALA A 106 3.80 20.11 -20.13
C ALA A 106 4.50 21.38 -20.65
N GLN A 107 3.78 22.51 -20.79
CA GLN A 107 4.43 23.78 -21.12
C GLN A 107 5.43 24.20 -20.05
N ALA A 108 5.04 24.14 -18.77
CA ALA A 108 5.93 24.47 -17.66
C ALA A 108 7.19 23.58 -17.67
N ALA A 109 7.03 22.27 -17.85
CA ALA A 109 8.15 21.34 -17.99
C ALA A 109 9.11 21.70 -19.14
N LEU A 110 8.58 22.07 -20.31
CA LEU A 110 9.41 22.47 -21.45
C LEU A 110 10.09 23.83 -21.24
N ARG A 111 9.43 24.76 -20.55
CA ARG A 111 10.03 26.03 -20.13
C ARG A 111 11.19 25.78 -19.16
N GLU A 112 10.99 24.97 -18.14
CA GLU A 112 12.03 24.64 -17.14
C GLU A 112 13.20 23.88 -17.78
N SER A 113 12.94 22.96 -18.72
CA SER A 113 13.99 22.32 -19.53
C SER A 113 14.86 23.32 -20.30
N TRP A 114 14.25 24.37 -20.85
CA TRP A 114 14.98 25.44 -21.52
C TRP A 114 15.77 26.31 -20.54
N GLU A 115 15.11 26.75 -19.47
CA GLU A 115 15.68 27.65 -18.47
C GLU A 115 16.87 27.00 -17.75
N GLU A 116 16.69 25.77 -17.27
CA GLU A 116 17.67 25.08 -16.44
C GLU A 116 18.75 24.34 -17.24
N VAL A 117 18.40 23.69 -18.36
CA VAL A 117 19.34 22.82 -19.10
C VAL A 117 19.48 23.12 -20.59
N HIS A 118 18.89 24.22 -21.06
CA HIS A 118 19.00 24.69 -22.45
C HIS A 118 18.57 23.67 -23.51
N LEU A 119 17.65 22.76 -23.16
CA LEU A 119 17.07 21.82 -24.10
C LEU A 119 15.66 22.27 -24.48
N LEU A 120 15.42 22.41 -25.78
CA LEU A 120 14.14 22.86 -26.33
C LEU A 120 13.49 21.79 -27.20
N LEU A 121 12.31 21.33 -26.78
CA LEU A 121 11.39 20.59 -27.64
C LEU A 121 10.35 21.55 -28.22
N ALA A 122 10.51 21.88 -29.50
CA ALA A 122 9.61 22.77 -30.21
C ALA A 122 9.38 22.32 -31.66
N ARG A 123 8.38 22.91 -32.31
CA ARG A 123 8.04 22.67 -33.72
C ARG A 123 8.02 23.97 -34.53
N PRO A 124 8.35 23.89 -35.84
CA PRO A 124 8.84 22.71 -36.56
C PRO A 124 10.27 22.33 -36.15
N ILE A 125 10.56 21.02 -36.05
CA ILE A 125 11.82 20.49 -35.50
C ILE A 125 13.05 21.04 -36.24
N ASP A 126 12.97 21.10 -37.57
CA ASP A 126 14.09 21.55 -38.42
C ASP A 126 14.45 23.03 -38.23
N ALA A 127 13.53 23.84 -37.71
CA ALA A 127 13.78 25.25 -37.44
C ALA A 127 14.42 25.51 -36.07
N VAL A 128 14.41 24.52 -35.16
CA VAL A 128 14.80 24.72 -33.76
C VAL A 128 16.26 25.15 -33.64
N ALA A 129 17.19 24.43 -34.29
CA ALA A 129 18.63 24.70 -34.16
C ALA A 129 19.02 26.14 -34.54
N GLY A 130 18.39 26.71 -35.58
CA GLY A 130 18.65 28.09 -36.02
C GLY A 130 17.86 29.13 -35.22
N ALA A 131 16.71 28.78 -34.66
CA ALA A 131 15.84 29.71 -33.95
C ALA A 131 16.17 29.87 -32.46
N ILE A 132 16.87 28.90 -31.84
CA ILE A 132 17.30 29.01 -30.43
C ILE A 132 18.49 29.94 -30.23
N GLU A 133 19.25 30.22 -31.28
CA GLU A 133 20.39 31.14 -31.20
C GLU A 133 19.91 32.54 -30.75
N GLY A 134 20.53 33.05 -29.67
CA GLY A 134 20.16 34.35 -29.09
C GLY A 134 18.81 34.39 -28.36
N LEU A 135 18.12 33.26 -28.17
CA LEU A 135 17.01 33.17 -27.23
C LEU A 135 17.57 33.18 -25.79
N ALA A 136 17.11 34.11 -24.96
CA ALA A 136 17.48 34.14 -23.55
C ALA A 136 16.85 32.95 -22.81
N ARG A 137 17.52 32.47 -21.74
CA ARG A 137 16.94 31.47 -20.82
C ARG A 137 15.61 31.97 -20.24
N HIS A 138 15.58 33.23 -19.81
CA HIS A 138 14.38 33.91 -19.30
C HIS A 138 14.00 35.11 -20.19
N PRO A 139 13.25 34.90 -21.29
CA PRO A 139 12.79 36.00 -22.13
C PRO A 139 11.84 36.93 -21.38
N ALA A 140 11.98 38.25 -21.55
CA ALA A 140 11.15 39.24 -20.87
C ALA A 140 9.67 39.16 -21.30
N GLU A 141 9.42 38.77 -22.54
CA GLU A 141 8.08 38.51 -23.10
C GLU A 141 7.48 37.17 -22.65
N GLY A 142 8.26 36.32 -21.95
CA GLY A 142 7.87 34.99 -21.52
C GLY A 142 8.10 33.91 -22.58
N PHE A 143 8.27 32.67 -22.11
CA PHE A 143 8.70 31.52 -22.92
C PHE A 143 7.83 31.29 -24.17
N ALA A 144 6.52 31.14 -24.02
CA ALA A 144 5.63 30.85 -25.14
C ALA A 144 5.59 31.97 -26.20
N GLN A 145 5.65 33.23 -25.77
CA GLN A 145 5.67 34.37 -26.69
C GLN A 145 7.01 34.47 -27.42
N ALA A 146 8.12 34.23 -26.74
CA ALA A 146 9.46 34.24 -27.32
C ALA A 146 9.63 33.16 -28.40
N LEU A 147 9.03 31.98 -28.20
CA LEU A 147 8.98 30.92 -29.23
C LEU A 147 8.13 31.36 -30.43
N ARG A 148 6.92 31.89 -30.19
CA ARG A 148 6.04 32.36 -31.28
C ARG A 148 6.68 33.46 -32.13
N ALA A 149 7.39 34.39 -31.50
CA ALA A 149 8.13 35.45 -32.19
C ALA A 149 9.21 34.91 -33.16
N ARG A 150 9.64 33.66 -32.95
CA ARG A 150 10.62 32.93 -33.78
C ARG A 150 9.98 31.87 -34.68
N GLY A 151 8.64 31.88 -34.81
CA GLY A 151 7.90 30.90 -35.62
C GLY A 151 7.89 29.49 -35.02
N LEU A 152 8.16 29.37 -33.72
CA LEU A 152 8.18 28.10 -32.99
C LEU A 152 6.97 27.97 -32.06
N VAL A 153 6.59 26.73 -31.79
CA VAL A 153 5.67 26.35 -30.70
C VAL A 153 6.27 25.23 -29.87
N ALA A 154 6.07 25.24 -28.55
CA ALA A 154 6.52 24.15 -27.69
C ALA A 154 5.81 22.83 -28.06
N ALA A 155 6.55 21.73 -28.14
CA ALA A 155 6.05 20.42 -28.52
C ALA A 155 5.35 19.70 -27.35
N ILE A 156 4.32 20.34 -26.80
CA ILE A 156 3.60 19.89 -25.59
C ILE A 156 2.96 18.51 -25.78
N ASP A 157 2.51 18.18 -26.98
CA ASP A 157 1.95 16.88 -27.34
C ASP A 157 2.99 15.76 -27.43
N ALA A 158 4.28 16.07 -27.32
CA ALA A 158 5.37 15.10 -27.19
C ALA A 158 5.77 14.86 -25.71
N VAL A 159 5.00 15.39 -24.76
CA VAL A 159 5.24 15.27 -23.31
C VAL A 159 4.14 14.41 -22.70
N PHE A 160 4.53 13.38 -21.95
CA PHE A 160 3.61 12.35 -21.44
C PHE A 160 3.56 12.36 -19.91
N SER A 161 2.38 12.20 -19.32
CA SER A 161 2.24 12.12 -17.85
C SER A 161 2.74 10.78 -17.32
N PHE A 162 3.69 10.77 -16.39
CA PHE A 162 4.30 9.56 -15.83
C PHE A 162 3.83 9.23 -14.41
N SER A 163 3.96 10.20 -13.51
CA SER A 163 3.52 10.06 -12.12
C SER A 163 3.17 11.41 -11.51
N HIS A 164 2.44 11.38 -10.41
CA HIS A 164 2.00 12.57 -9.68
C HIS A 164 2.39 12.45 -8.21
N TRP A 165 3.29 13.33 -7.78
CA TRP A 165 3.79 13.37 -6.43
C TRP A 165 3.29 14.60 -5.68
N THR A 166 2.85 14.42 -4.45
CA THR A 166 2.65 15.54 -3.52
C THR A 166 3.63 15.41 -2.38
N THR A 167 4.43 16.44 -2.12
CA THR A 167 5.34 16.46 -0.96
C THR A 167 4.59 16.13 0.33
N ASP A 168 5.25 15.36 1.21
CA ASP A 168 4.70 14.93 2.51
C ASP A 168 4.18 16.13 3.33
N ARG A 169 3.16 15.87 4.15
CA ARG A 169 2.38 16.83 4.93
C ARG A 169 3.14 17.41 6.12
N ASP A 170 4.23 16.77 6.52
CA ASP A 170 5.10 17.22 7.61
C ASP A 170 6.03 18.39 7.21
N LEU A 171 6.31 18.55 5.91
CA LEU A 171 7.26 19.53 5.42
C LEU A 171 6.65 20.95 5.32
N PRO A 172 7.43 22.00 5.65
CA PRO A 172 6.96 23.39 5.62
C PRO A 172 6.84 23.97 4.21
N LYS A 173 7.47 23.33 3.21
CA LYS A 173 7.39 23.69 1.80
C LYS A 173 6.95 22.46 1.03
N ARG A 174 5.79 22.53 0.38
CA ARG A 174 5.17 21.40 -0.31
C ARG A 174 4.90 21.74 -1.76
N PHE A 175 5.02 20.72 -2.60
CA PHE A 175 4.78 20.82 -4.03
C PHE A 175 3.83 19.71 -4.48
N ASP A 176 2.97 20.04 -5.43
CA ASP A 176 2.11 19.13 -6.19
C ASP A 176 2.74 18.99 -7.58
N VAL A 177 3.59 17.98 -7.72
CA VAL A 177 4.50 17.79 -8.84
C VAL A 177 3.94 16.77 -9.84
N ARG A 178 3.80 17.16 -11.11
CA ARG A 178 3.65 16.19 -12.21
C ARG A 178 5.02 15.84 -12.77
N PHE A 179 5.34 14.56 -12.75
CA PHE A 179 6.51 14.00 -13.40
C PHE A 179 6.10 13.60 -14.81
N LEU A 180 6.79 14.14 -15.79
CA LEU A 180 6.46 14.03 -17.20
C LEU A 180 7.62 13.38 -17.95
N LEU A 181 7.36 12.55 -18.96
CA LEU A 181 8.37 12.01 -19.85
C LEU A 181 8.39 12.78 -21.16
N ALA A 182 9.57 12.98 -21.72
CA ALA A 182 9.69 13.34 -23.13
C ALA A 182 10.97 12.75 -23.71
N ARG A 183 10.95 12.47 -25.03
CA ARG A 183 12.18 12.08 -25.73
C ARG A 183 13.09 13.30 -25.86
N ALA A 184 14.35 13.15 -25.48
CA ALA A 184 15.35 14.21 -25.60
C ALA A 184 15.46 14.71 -27.05
N PRO A 185 15.61 16.02 -27.28
CA PRO A 185 15.75 16.54 -28.64
C PRO A 185 17.06 16.09 -29.25
N HIS A 186 17.03 15.63 -30.50
CA HIS A 186 18.21 15.16 -31.20
C HIS A 186 19.15 16.33 -31.55
N GLY A 187 20.46 16.13 -31.36
CA GLY A 187 21.48 17.11 -31.74
C GLY A 187 21.58 18.34 -30.84
N GLN A 188 21.00 18.29 -29.63
CA GLN A 188 21.19 19.29 -28.59
C GLN A 188 21.92 18.65 -27.40
N ASP A 189 22.92 19.34 -26.87
CA ASP A 189 23.60 18.94 -25.64
C ASP A 189 23.06 19.75 -24.45
N PRO A 190 22.78 19.12 -23.30
CA PRO A 190 22.27 19.83 -22.14
C PRO A 190 23.35 20.75 -21.56
N VAL A 191 22.97 22.00 -21.29
CA VAL A 191 23.82 23.00 -20.65
C VAL A 191 23.10 23.59 -19.45
N ALA A 192 23.61 23.31 -18.26
CA ALA A 192 23.12 23.86 -17.00
C ALA A 192 23.13 25.41 -16.99
N ASP A 193 22.28 26.01 -16.17
CA ASP A 193 22.26 27.45 -15.93
C ASP A 193 23.45 27.92 -15.07
N GLU A 194 24.16 26.99 -14.43
CA GLU A 194 25.29 27.21 -13.51
C GLU A 194 24.92 28.13 -12.33
N GLY A 195 23.62 28.20 -12.01
CA GLY A 195 23.06 28.98 -10.92
C GLY A 195 22.23 28.11 -9.98
N GLU A 196 21.13 27.56 -10.48
CA GLU A 196 20.28 26.65 -9.75
C GLU A 196 20.66 25.17 -9.96
N GLN A 197 21.10 24.83 -11.18
CA GLN A 197 21.41 23.48 -11.63
C GLN A 197 22.84 23.42 -12.15
N PHE A 198 23.49 22.29 -11.92
CA PHE A 198 24.87 22.03 -12.27
C PHE A 198 25.01 20.62 -12.83
N GLU A 199 26.11 20.35 -13.52
CA GLU A 199 26.55 18.99 -13.87
C GLU A 199 25.45 18.14 -14.55
N PRO A 200 24.92 18.57 -15.72
CA PRO A 200 23.98 17.76 -16.47
C PRO A 200 24.64 16.43 -16.85
N CYS A 201 23.99 15.32 -16.51
CA CYS A 201 24.48 13.99 -16.79
C CYS A 201 23.37 13.07 -17.31
N TRP A 202 23.69 12.32 -18.35
CA TRP A 202 22.90 11.18 -18.78
C TRP A 202 23.27 9.96 -17.96
N VAL A 203 22.28 9.29 -17.39
CA VAL A 203 22.52 8.13 -16.53
C VAL A 203 21.46 7.07 -16.74
N HIS A 204 21.89 5.80 -16.72
CA HIS A 204 20.96 4.67 -16.70
C HIS A 204 20.26 4.62 -15.33
N PRO A 205 18.92 4.45 -15.24
CA PRO A 205 18.20 4.51 -13.96
C PRO A 205 18.75 3.58 -12.88
N ALA A 206 19.09 2.33 -13.24
CA ALA A 206 19.67 1.37 -12.30
C ALA A 206 21.05 1.79 -11.77
N GLU A 207 21.85 2.49 -12.58
CA GLU A 207 23.18 2.95 -12.17
C GLU A 207 23.05 4.16 -11.23
N ALA A 208 22.13 5.09 -11.49
CA ALA A 208 21.84 6.19 -10.58
C ALA A 208 21.41 5.69 -9.20
N LEU A 209 20.55 4.67 -9.14
CA LEU A 209 20.13 4.02 -7.89
C LEU A 209 21.28 3.37 -7.14
N LYS A 210 22.20 2.72 -7.86
CA LYS A 210 23.40 2.11 -7.27
C LYS A 210 24.34 3.18 -6.70
N ARG A 211 24.65 4.24 -7.46
CA ARG A 211 25.50 5.34 -6.97
C ARG A 211 24.87 6.06 -5.78
N HIS A 212 23.54 6.12 -5.71
CA HIS A 212 22.82 6.65 -4.55
C HIS A 212 23.02 5.79 -3.30
N SER A 213 22.88 4.47 -3.41
CA SER A 213 23.07 3.57 -2.27
C SER A 213 24.53 3.56 -1.77
N GLU A 214 25.47 3.89 -2.65
CA GLU A 214 26.90 4.11 -2.33
C GLU A 214 27.20 5.52 -1.77
N GLY A 215 26.19 6.41 -1.70
CA GLY A 215 26.33 7.78 -1.17
C GLY A 215 26.97 8.79 -2.14
N LEU A 216 27.13 8.42 -3.42
CA LEU A 216 27.80 9.22 -4.46
C LEU A 216 26.83 10.01 -5.35
N PHE A 217 25.53 9.76 -5.21
CA PHE A 217 24.48 10.36 -6.04
C PHE A 217 23.25 10.63 -5.18
N TYR A 218 23.36 11.62 -4.28
CA TYR A 218 22.28 11.96 -3.36
C TYR A 218 21.02 12.36 -4.14
N MET A 219 19.90 11.71 -3.84
CA MET A 219 18.61 11.93 -4.49
C MET A 219 17.53 11.96 -3.42
N ILE A 220 16.45 12.71 -3.69
CA ILE A 220 15.27 12.72 -2.82
C ILE A 220 14.36 11.52 -3.12
N PHE A 221 13.53 11.16 -2.14
CA PHE A 221 12.67 9.98 -2.20
C PHE A 221 11.81 9.86 -3.46
N PRO A 222 11.09 10.91 -3.94
CA PRO A 222 10.36 10.83 -5.21
C PRO A 222 11.25 10.46 -6.40
N THR A 223 12.44 11.07 -6.51
CA THR A 223 13.40 10.77 -7.58
C THR A 223 13.85 9.31 -7.55
N ILE A 224 14.16 8.77 -6.37
CA ILE A 224 14.55 7.36 -6.20
C ILE A 224 13.44 6.43 -6.68
N ARG A 225 12.20 6.65 -6.21
CA ARG A 225 11.04 5.83 -6.59
C ARG A 225 10.73 5.92 -8.08
N THR A 226 10.83 7.11 -8.67
CA THR A 226 10.67 7.31 -10.10
C THR A 226 11.74 6.56 -10.91
N LEU A 227 13.00 6.58 -10.49
CA LEU A 227 14.06 5.82 -11.17
C LEU A 227 13.89 4.30 -11.03
N GLN A 228 13.39 3.82 -9.87
CA GLN A 228 13.02 2.41 -9.71
C GLN A 228 11.96 2.01 -10.73
N GLN A 229 10.91 2.83 -10.92
CA GLN A 229 9.90 2.59 -11.95
C GLN A 229 10.51 2.61 -13.35
N LEU A 230 11.33 3.63 -13.65
CA LEU A 230 11.95 3.81 -14.96
C LEU A 230 12.90 2.66 -15.32
N SER A 231 13.55 2.04 -14.32
CA SER A 231 14.47 0.91 -14.51
C SER A 231 13.83 -0.36 -15.05
N HIS A 232 12.49 -0.45 -15.07
CA HIS A 232 11.77 -1.57 -15.68
C HIS A 232 11.61 -1.43 -17.20
N PHE A 233 11.82 -0.24 -17.78
CA PHE A 233 11.71 0.00 -19.21
C PHE A 233 13.05 -0.23 -19.92
N LYS A 234 13.00 -0.78 -21.13
CA LYS A 234 14.22 -1.10 -21.90
C LYS A 234 14.65 0.05 -22.80
N CYS A 235 13.68 0.77 -23.37
CA CYS A 235 13.89 1.88 -24.28
C CYS A 235 12.87 3.00 -24.03
N VAL A 236 13.08 4.14 -24.69
CA VAL A 236 12.22 5.32 -24.55
C VAL A 236 10.79 5.02 -25.00
N ASP A 237 10.60 4.31 -26.12
CA ASP A 237 9.26 4.04 -26.66
C ASP A 237 8.41 3.18 -25.72
N ASP A 238 9.03 2.21 -25.03
CA ASP A 238 8.37 1.40 -24.01
C ASP A 238 7.83 2.29 -22.87
N ALA A 239 8.68 3.21 -22.38
CA ALA A 239 8.32 4.12 -21.30
C ALA A 239 7.19 5.08 -21.70
N LEU A 240 7.29 5.71 -22.88
CA LEU A 240 6.27 6.64 -23.39
C LEU A 240 4.93 5.94 -23.64
N SER A 241 4.95 4.77 -24.30
CA SER A 241 3.72 4.01 -24.62
C SER A 241 2.98 3.56 -23.36
N GLU A 242 3.71 3.07 -22.35
CA GLU A 242 3.11 2.67 -21.08
C GLU A 242 2.56 3.88 -20.30
N SER A 243 3.29 5.00 -20.30
CA SER A 243 2.87 6.26 -19.70
C SER A 243 1.53 6.75 -20.29
N GLU A 244 1.43 6.75 -21.62
CA GLU A 244 0.20 7.13 -22.34
C GLU A 244 -0.96 6.18 -22.01
N ARG A 245 -0.69 4.87 -22.01
CA ARG A 245 -1.69 3.84 -21.67
C ARG A 245 -2.22 4.01 -20.25
N LEU A 246 -1.35 4.30 -19.27
CA LEU A 246 -1.77 4.51 -17.88
C LEU A 246 -2.54 5.81 -17.70
N PHE A 247 -2.10 6.88 -18.36
CA PHE A 247 -2.77 8.18 -18.32
C PHE A 247 -4.19 8.10 -18.91
N THR A 248 -4.34 7.54 -20.10
CA THR A 248 -5.64 7.37 -20.77
C THR A 248 -6.62 6.48 -20.02
N GLN A 249 -6.11 5.51 -19.24
CA GLN A 249 -6.93 4.67 -18.36
C GLN A 249 -7.26 5.30 -16.99
N GLY A 250 -6.79 6.52 -16.72
CA GLY A 250 -6.92 7.17 -15.40
C GLY A 250 -6.14 6.46 -14.28
N LYS A 251 -5.18 5.61 -14.63
CA LYS A 251 -4.39 4.76 -13.73
C LYS A 251 -2.97 5.30 -13.48
N LEU A 252 -2.75 6.59 -13.78
CA LEU A 252 -1.49 7.24 -13.47
C LEU A 252 -1.18 7.07 -11.98
N TRP A 253 0.04 6.63 -11.68
CA TRP A 253 0.45 6.44 -10.29
C TRP A 253 0.55 7.79 -9.58
N ARG A 254 0.01 7.82 -8.36
CA ARG A 254 -0.04 9.03 -7.53
C ARG A 254 0.44 8.67 -6.14
N SER A 255 1.23 9.54 -5.55
CA SER A 255 1.69 9.34 -4.19
C SER A 255 1.82 10.63 -3.41
N CYS A 256 1.33 10.61 -2.17
CA CYS A 256 1.73 11.57 -1.15
C CYS A 256 2.38 10.77 -0.02
N PRO A 257 3.73 10.63 -0.02
CA PRO A 257 4.40 9.75 0.91
C PRO A 257 4.15 10.20 2.35
N ARG A 258 4.38 9.26 3.27
CA ARG A 258 4.27 9.50 4.71
C ARG A 258 5.58 9.13 5.40
N GLY A 259 5.98 9.98 6.35
CA GLY A 259 7.16 9.79 7.17
C GLY A 259 6.93 9.02 8.44
N GLY A 260 7.89 8.17 8.77
CA GLY A 260 7.99 7.48 10.04
C GLY A 260 9.45 7.28 10.43
N PHE A 261 9.65 6.80 11.65
CA PHE A 261 10.95 6.31 12.10
C PHE A 261 11.02 4.80 11.92
N MET A 262 12.09 4.33 11.28
CA MET A 262 12.48 2.93 11.20
C MET A 262 13.94 2.83 11.64
N GLN A 263 14.23 1.99 12.64
CA GLN A 263 15.54 1.83 13.25
C GLN A 263 16.20 3.16 13.64
N GLY A 264 15.37 4.10 14.12
CA GLY A 264 15.81 5.45 14.52
C GLY A 264 16.13 6.42 13.38
N LYS A 265 15.97 6.01 12.11
CA LYS A 265 16.11 6.87 10.94
C LYS A 265 14.74 7.30 10.41
N GLU A 266 14.65 8.53 9.94
CA GLU A 266 13.47 9.02 9.25
C GLU A 266 13.42 8.40 7.85
N GLU A 267 12.34 7.69 7.57
CA GLU A 267 12.11 7.01 6.29
C GLU A 267 10.75 7.43 5.73
N ARG A 268 10.61 7.36 4.40
CA ARG A 268 9.37 7.70 3.69
C ARG A 268 8.80 6.46 3.02
N TYR A 269 7.47 6.37 3.03
CA TYR A 269 6.73 5.26 2.45
C TYR A 269 5.64 5.78 1.52
N THR A 270 5.36 5.02 0.47
CA THR A 270 4.26 5.22 -0.49
C THR A 270 3.14 4.22 -0.25
N GLU A 271 2.01 4.43 -0.90
CA GLU A 271 0.77 3.65 -0.80
C GLU A 271 0.95 2.14 -1.06
N ASP A 272 2.01 1.74 -1.78
CA ASP A 272 2.35 0.35 -2.07
C ASP A 272 3.23 -0.30 -0.98
N ASP A 273 3.77 0.47 -0.04
CA ASP A 273 4.57 -0.03 1.08
C ASP A 273 3.68 -0.47 2.25
N MET A 274 4.06 -1.57 2.90
CA MET A 274 3.30 -2.18 4.00
C MET A 274 3.07 -1.22 5.18
N GLN A 275 3.99 -0.29 5.42
CA GLN A 275 3.99 0.65 6.54
C GLN A 275 3.03 1.84 6.33
N PHE A 276 2.65 2.11 5.08
CA PHE A 276 2.01 3.38 4.73
C PHE A 276 0.68 3.61 5.45
N ALA A 277 -0.19 2.61 5.46
CA ALA A 277 -1.52 2.76 6.02
C ALA A 277 -1.50 2.93 7.55
N GLU A 278 -0.45 2.44 8.22
CA GLU A 278 -0.25 2.72 9.65
C GLU A 278 0.11 4.18 9.89
N LEU A 279 1.04 4.71 9.09
CA LEU A 279 1.37 6.14 9.14
C LEU A 279 0.15 7.01 8.79
N GLU A 280 -0.68 6.55 7.87
CA GLU A 280 -1.93 7.21 7.52
C GLU A 280 -2.93 7.24 8.67
N LEU A 281 -3.12 6.11 9.35
CA LEU A 281 -4.01 5.99 10.50
C LEU A 281 -3.54 6.88 11.67
N VAL A 282 -2.24 6.78 12.00
CA VAL A 282 -1.69 7.39 13.22
C VAL A 282 -1.38 8.87 13.03
N ASN A 283 -1.00 9.27 11.81
CA ASN A 283 -0.52 10.61 11.50
C ASN A 283 -1.08 11.11 10.15
N PRO A 284 -2.40 11.31 10.04
CA PRO A 284 -3.02 11.69 8.78
C PRO A 284 -2.54 13.05 8.24
N ASP A 285 -2.10 13.97 9.12
CA ASP A 285 -1.68 15.34 8.80
C ASP A 285 -0.16 15.59 8.82
N GLY A 286 0.66 14.55 9.02
CA GLY A 286 2.12 14.70 9.00
C GLY A 286 2.72 15.34 10.26
N GLN A 287 1.98 15.55 11.37
CA GLN A 287 2.54 16.15 12.58
C GLN A 287 3.51 15.26 13.37
N LEU A 288 3.29 13.94 13.36
CA LEU A 288 4.00 12.98 14.21
C LEU A 288 4.78 11.95 13.38
N LEU A 289 6.10 11.94 13.50
CA LEU A 289 6.88 10.81 13.01
C LEU A 289 6.66 9.59 13.92
N HIS A 290 5.84 8.65 13.45
CA HIS A 290 5.50 7.42 14.16
C HIS A 290 6.63 6.39 14.05
N LYS A 291 6.89 5.62 15.12
CA LYS A 291 7.90 4.56 15.10
C LYS A 291 7.30 3.27 14.57
N LEU A 292 7.84 2.77 13.47
CA LEU A 292 7.37 1.57 12.78
C LEU A 292 8.07 0.30 13.28
N ASP A 293 9.21 0.44 13.97
CA ASP A 293 9.91 -0.69 14.57
C ASP A 293 8.98 -1.50 15.48
N TRP A 294 8.93 -2.82 15.27
CA TRP A 294 8.19 -3.73 16.12
C TRP A 294 8.61 -3.58 17.58
N GLN A 295 7.64 -3.31 18.45
CA GLN A 295 7.87 -3.15 19.89
C GLN A 295 7.35 -4.36 20.64
N HIS A 296 8.26 -5.04 21.33
CA HIS A 296 7.93 -6.20 22.17
C HIS A 296 7.95 -5.88 23.67
N ASP A 297 8.51 -4.73 24.06
CA ASP A 297 8.69 -4.35 25.48
C ASP A 297 7.72 -3.25 25.92
N LYS A 298 7.00 -2.64 24.97
CA LYS A 298 5.99 -1.62 25.23
C LYS A 298 4.94 -1.62 24.13
N PRO A 299 3.69 -1.23 24.44
CA PRO A 299 2.69 -1.05 23.42
C PRO A 299 2.95 0.20 22.58
N VAL A 300 2.52 0.13 21.33
CA VAL A 300 2.48 1.22 20.35
C VAL A 300 1.08 1.80 20.34
N ALA A 301 0.95 3.09 20.65
CA ALA A 301 -0.32 3.80 20.50
C ALA A 301 -0.63 3.98 19.01
N LEU A 302 -1.79 3.53 18.56
CA LEU A 302 -2.28 3.74 17.21
C LEU A 302 -3.33 4.86 17.18
N LEU A 303 -4.25 4.83 18.16
CA LEU A 303 -5.23 5.88 18.42
C LEU A 303 -5.36 6.09 19.93
N ARG A 304 -6.11 7.12 20.33
CA ARG A 304 -6.30 7.53 21.73
C ARG A 304 -6.67 6.38 22.67
N TYR A 305 -7.54 5.47 22.20
CA TYR A 305 -8.02 4.31 22.95
C TYR A 305 -7.67 2.98 22.29
N LEU A 306 -6.69 2.94 21.38
CA LEU A 306 -6.29 1.73 20.66
C LEU A 306 -4.77 1.61 20.60
N TYR A 307 -4.26 0.53 21.17
CA TYR A 307 -2.85 0.23 21.25
C TYR A 307 -2.58 -1.14 20.63
N ARG A 308 -1.39 -1.30 20.04
CA ARG A 308 -0.87 -2.58 19.59
C ARG A 308 0.30 -3.00 20.46
N TYR A 309 0.28 -4.22 20.95
CA TYR A 309 1.38 -4.84 21.67
C TYR A 309 1.76 -6.13 20.93
N THR A 310 2.93 -6.14 20.28
CA THR A 310 3.37 -7.29 19.49
C THR A 310 4.13 -8.28 20.36
N ALA A 311 3.63 -9.51 20.48
CA ALA A 311 4.32 -10.60 21.18
C ALA A 311 5.67 -10.93 20.50
N PRO A 312 6.73 -11.28 21.27
CA PRO A 312 8.04 -11.61 20.72
C PRO A 312 8.10 -13.07 20.21
N ASN A 313 7.19 -13.43 19.30
CA ASN A 313 7.08 -14.75 18.67
C ASN A 313 7.27 -14.67 17.15
N PRO A 314 8.38 -14.11 16.63
CA PRO A 314 8.59 -14.00 15.20
C PRO A 314 8.72 -15.39 14.57
N GLY A 315 8.21 -15.53 13.34
CA GLY A 315 8.16 -16.82 12.68
C GLY A 315 7.59 -16.74 11.27
N ARG A 316 7.62 -17.86 10.57
CA ARG A 316 7.12 -17.95 9.19
C ARG A 316 5.61 -17.64 9.09
N MET A 317 4.85 -18.02 10.12
CA MET A 317 3.39 -17.80 10.17
C MET A 317 3.04 -16.45 10.82
N THR A 318 3.80 -16.05 11.82
CA THR A 318 3.52 -14.87 12.66
C THR A 318 4.24 -13.60 12.22
N GLY A 319 5.11 -13.70 11.20
CA GLY A 319 5.96 -12.62 10.73
C GLY A 319 6.83 -12.06 11.87
N PRO A 320 6.68 -10.77 12.23
CA PRO A 320 7.39 -10.16 13.35
C PRO A 320 6.85 -10.58 14.74
N GLY A 321 5.65 -11.16 14.80
CA GLY A 321 4.97 -11.57 16.02
C GLY A 321 3.45 -11.36 15.95
N THR A 322 2.72 -11.86 16.95
CA THR A 322 1.28 -11.64 17.06
C THR A 322 0.98 -10.28 17.66
N ASN A 323 0.10 -9.52 17.03
CA ASN A 323 -0.40 -8.24 17.50
C ASN A 323 -1.57 -8.45 18.47
N THR A 324 -1.34 -8.23 19.76
CA THR A 324 -2.40 -8.02 20.75
C THR A 324 -2.90 -6.59 20.66
N TYR A 325 -4.21 -6.40 20.50
CA TYR A 325 -4.81 -5.07 20.55
C TYR A 325 -5.38 -4.79 21.93
N LEU A 326 -5.03 -3.63 22.50
CA LEU A 326 -5.57 -3.16 23.77
C LEU A 326 -6.48 -1.96 23.51
N LEU A 327 -7.73 -2.07 23.94
CA LEU A 327 -8.75 -1.04 23.78
C LEU A 327 -9.20 -0.50 25.13
N GLY A 328 -9.40 0.81 25.18
CA GLY A 328 -9.94 1.50 26.35
C GLY A 328 -8.98 2.52 26.94
N LYS A 329 -9.11 2.75 28.25
CA LYS A 329 -8.38 3.77 29.00
C LYS A 329 -7.88 3.23 30.32
N GLU A 330 -6.99 3.97 30.99
CA GLU A 330 -6.51 3.58 32.31
C GLU A 330 -7.69 3.34 33.26
N GLY A 331 -7.77 2.12 33.81
CA GLY A 331 -8.91 1.68 34.63
C GLY A 331 -9.83 0.66 33.99
N ASN A 332 -9.82 0.53 32.65
CA ASN A 332 -10.72 -0.36 31.92
C ASN A 332 -10.10 -0.75 30.57
N TRP A 333 -9.47 -1.93 30.52
CA TRP A 333 -8.86 -2.48 29.32
C TRP A 333 -9.59 -3.70 28.78
N THR A 334 -9.87 -3.70 27.48
CA THR A 334 -10.27 -4.88 26.71
C THR A 334 -9.10 -5.32 25.85
N LEU A 335 -8.71 -6.59 25.94
CA LEU A 335 -7.65 -7.17 25.10
C LEU A 335 -8.29 -7.98 23.97
N VAL A 336 -7.71 -7.92 22.77
CA VAL A 336 -8.04 -8.77 21.63
C VAL A 336 -6.78 -9.54 21.25
N ASP A 337 -6.88 -10.88 21.25
CA ASP A 337 -5.79 -11.82 21.00
C ASP A 337 -4.56 -11.58 21.88
N PRO A 338 -4.57 -12.02 23.15
CA PRO A 338 -3.45 -11.82 24.08
C PRO A 338 -2.16 -12.54 23.70
N GLY A 339 -2.15 -13.32 22.62
CA GLY A 339 -0.98 -13.93 22.04
C GLY A 339 -0.73 -15.38 22.48
N PRO A 340 0.46 -15.93 22.16
CA PRO A 340 0.86 -17.25 22.60
C PRO A 340 1.08 -17.32 24.11
N ALA A 341 1.06 -18.53 24.67
CA ALA A 341 1.30 -18.81 26.09
C ALA A 341 2.75 -18.49 26.53
N MET A 342 3.10 -17.21 26.60
CA MET A 342 4.41 -16.70 26.96
C MET A 342 4.31 -15.88 28.25
N SER A 343 4.80 -16.43 29.36
CA SER A 343 4.70 -15.79 30.68
C SER A 343 5.26 -14.37 30.70
N GLU A 344 6.38 -14.12 30.04
CA GLU A 344 6.98 -12.78 29.99
C GLU A 344 6.09 -11.76 29.25
N HIS A 345 5.43 -12.17 28.16
CA HIS A 345 4.48 -11.32 27.45
C HIS A 345 3.22 -11.04 28.29
N VAL A 346 2.71 -12.07 28.98
CA VAL A 346 1.59 -11.95 29.93
C VAL A 346 1.90 -10.95 31.03
N GLU A 347 3.08 -11.04 31.67
CA GLU A 347 3.48 -10.09 32.71
C GLU A 347 3.62 -8.66 32.18
N ARG A 348 4.10 -8.47 30.94
CA ARG A 348 4.16 -7.15 30.32
C ARG A 348 2.78 -6.56 30.05
N LEU A 349 1.83 -7.36 29.56
CA LEU A 349 0.44 -6.94 29.38
C LEU A 349 -0.19 -6.55 30.73
N ARG A 350 0.01 -7.35 31.77
CA ARG A 350 -0.44 -7.07 33.15
C ARG A 350 0.17 -5.78 33.69
N ALA A 351 1.48 -5.59 33.53
CA ALA A 351 2.19 -4.40 33.99
C ALA A 351 1.69 -3.13 33.30
N PHE A 352 1.51 -3.14 31.97
CA PHE A 352 1.00 -2.00 31.22
C PHE A 352 -0.44 -1.65 31.61
N THR A 353 -1.29 -2.67 31.75
CA THR A 353 -2.70 -2.49 32.11
C THR A 353 -2.92 -2.25 33.62
N LYS A 354 -1.87 -2.39 34.43
CA LYS A 354 -1.90 -2.38 35.90
C LYS A 354 -2.92 -3.38 36.46
N ASP A 355 -3.01 -4.54 35.84
CA ASP A 355 -4.01 -5.60 36.09
C ASP A 355 -5.48 -5.16 35.94
N LYS A 356 -5.77 -4.00 35.31
CA LYS A 356 -7.13 -3.47 35.13
C LYS A 356 -7.78 -3.94 33.82
N ILE A 357 -7.62 -5.21 33.51
CA ILE A 357 -8.26 -5.85 32.35
C ILE A 357 -9.67 -6.25 32.75
N THR A 358 -10.67 -5.85 31.97
CA THR A 358 -12.10 -6.12 32.26
C THR A 358 -12.68 -7.25 31.43
N ARG A 359 -12.07 -7.57 30.29
CA ARG A 359 -12.40 -8.71 29.43
C ARG A 359 -11.27 -9.01 28.45
N ILE A 360 -11.22 -10.26 28.00
CA ILE A 360 -10.29 -10.72 26.97
C ILE A 360 -11.12 -11.29 25.83
N LEU A 361 -10.89 -10.83 24.60
CA LEU A 361 -11.54 -11.33 23.39
C LEU A 361 -10.55 -12.15 22.58
N CYS A 362 -10.97 -13.31 22.09
CA CYS A 362 -10.18 -14.13 21.17
C CYS A 362 -10.84 -14.14 19.79
N THR A 363 -10.05 -13.87 18.74
CA THR A 363 -10.51 -14.00 17.35
C THR A 363 -10.75 -15.46 17.00
N HIS A 364 -9.83 -16.35 17.36
CA HIS A 364 -9.95 -17.79 17.11
C HIS A 364 -8.99 -18.62 18.00
N SER A 365 -8.97 -19.93 17.79
CA SER A 365 -8.32 -20.89 18.70
C SER A 365 -6.84 -21.19 18.43
N HIS A 366 -6.19 -20.57 17.43
CA HIS A 366 -4.80 -20.90 17.14
C HIS A 366 -3.83 -20.48 18.25
N MET A 367 -2.71 -21.21 18.30
CA MET A 367 -1.75 -21.22 19.42
C MET A 367 -1.05 -19.89 19.67
N ASP A 368 -1.02 -19.04 18.66
CA ASP A 368 -0.38 -17.74 18.68
C ASP A 368 -1.35 -16.60 19.03
N HIS A 369 -2.63 -16.88 19.26
CA HIS A 369 -3.66 -15.86 19.57
C HIS A 369 -4.29 -16.02 20.95
N SER A 370 -4.85 -17.20 21.22
CA SER A 370 -5.74 -17.42 22.38
C SER A 370 -5.07 -17.99 23.65
N PRO A 371 -3.96 -18.75 23.63
CA PRO A 371 -3.47 -19.41 24.83
C PRO A 371 -3.09 -18.48 26.00
N ALA A 372 -2.62 -17.26 25.73
CA ALA A 372 -2.35 -16.29 26.78
C ALA A 372 -3.61 -15.82 27.53
N ALA A 373 -4.82 -16.02 26.99
CA ALA A 373 -6.06 -15.61 27.63
C ALA A 373 -6.26 -16.33 28.98
N LEU A 374 -6.05 -17.64 29.00
CA LEU A 374 -6.15 -18.46 30.22
C LEU A 374 -5.06 -18.11 31.23
N LEU A 375 -3.84 -17.83 30.77
CA LEU A 375 -2.74 -17.42 31.64
C LEU A 375 -3.01 -16.05 32.27
N LEU A 376 -3.51 -15.08 31.48
CA LEU A 376 -3.90 -13.76 31.97
C LEU A 376 -5.04 -13.86 32.98
N GLN A 377 -6.12 -14.58 32.64
CA GLN A 377 -7.25 -14.78 33.56
C GLN A 377 -6.79 -15.39 34.88
N SER A 378 -6.02 -16.48 34.83
CA SER A 378 -5.53 -17.17 36.03
C SER A 378 -4.61 -16.28 36.87
N SER A 379 -3.71 -15.53 36.23
CA SER A 379 -2.75 -14.65 36.94
C SER A 379 -3.46 -13.46 37.61
N ILE A 380 -4.47 -12.89 36.97
CA ILE A 380 -5.30 -11.82 37.53
C ILE A 380 -6.19 -12.35 38.65
N GLU A 381 -6.80 -13.52 38.47
CA GLU A 381 -7.63 -14.15 39.51
C GLU A 381 -6.79 -14.47 40.76
N GLN A 382 -5.57 -14.97 40.59
CA GLN A 382 -4.66 -15.24 41.71
C GLN A 382 -4.19 -13.96 42.42
N SER A 383 -3.94 -12.88 41.68
CA SER A 383 -3.40 -11.63 42.26
C SER A 383 -4.47 -10.70 42.85
N LEU A 384 -5.65 -10.64 42.24
CA LEU A 384 -6.72 -9.70 42.60
C LEU A 384 -8.01 -10.37 43.10
N GLY A 385 -8.14 -11.70 42.98
CA GLY A 385 -9.39 -12.41 43.30
C GLY A 385 -10.53 -12.13 42.31
N ILE A 386 -10.21 -11.58 41.13
CA ILE A 386 -11.18 -11.22 40.09
C ILE A 386 -10.97 -12.13 38.89
N ARG A 387 -12.00 -12.88 38.52
CA ARG A 387 -12.01 -13.68 37.30
C ARG A 387 -12.46 -12.83 36.11
N VAL A 388 -11.51 -12.44 35.27
CA VAL A 388 -11.77 -11.69 34.03
C VAL A 388 -12.39 -12.61 32.98
N PRO A 389 -13.53 -12.28 32.35
CA PRO A 389 -14.16 -13.17 31.39
C PRO A 389 -13.39 -13.20 30.05
N ILE A 390 -13.25 -14.41 29.51
CA ILE A 390 -12.75 -14.68 28.16
C ILE A 390 -13.95 -14.85 27.22
N LEU A 391 -13.99 -14.04 26.18
CA LEU A 391 -15.06 -14.00 25.18
C LEU A 391 -14.51 -14.46 23.82
N GLY A 392 -15.30 -15.20 23.06
CA GLY A 392 -14.90 -15.67 21.73
C GLY A 392 -15.89 -16.71 21.22
N ARG A 393 -15.48 -17.57 20.29
CA ARG A 393 -16.26 -18.76 19.90
C ARG A 393 -15.48 -20.02 20.19
N ALA A 394 -16.16 -21.03 20.72
CA ALA A 394 -15.55 -22.34 20.94
C ALA A 394 -15.09 -22.96 19.62
N SER A 395 -14.01 -23.74 19.67
CA SER A 395 -13.53 -24.51 18.52
C SER A 395 -14.62 -25.43 17.96
N GLY A 396 -14.58 -25.69 16.66
CA GLY A 396 -15.50 -26.64 16.01
C GLY A 396 -15.33 -28.07 16.54
N PRO A 397 -16.34 -28.94 16.36
CA PRO A 397 -16.34 -30.31 16.90
C PRO A 397 -15.29 -31.23 16.26
N SER A 398 -14.66 -30.80 15.16
CA SER A 398 -13.58 -31.51 14.48
C SER A 398 -12.21 -31.29 15.13
N ILE A 399 -12.07 -30.34 16.05
CA ILE A 399 -10.83 -30.07 16.77
C ILE A 399 -10.72 -31.01 17.97
N ALA A 400 -9.55 -31.61 18.15
CA ALA A 400 -9.27 -32.50 19.27
C ALA A 400 -9.44 -31.77 20.61
N SER A 401 -9.98 -32.44 21.63
CA SER A 401 -10.36 -31.80 22.89
C SER A 401 -9.19 -31.16 23.65
N ASP A 402 -7.98 -31.68 23.47
CA ASP A 402 -6.73 -31.15 24.04
C ASP A 402 -6.21 -29.90 23.33
N GLN A 403 -6.75 -29.58 22.14
CA GLN A 403 -6.45 -28.40 21.33
C GLN A 403 -7.64 -27.43 21.25
N ALA A 404 -8.82 -27.83 21.73
CA ALA A 404 -10.03 -27.05 21.63
C ALA A 404 -10.01 -25.84 22.58
N PHE A 405 -10.37 -24.68 22.04
CA PHE A 405 -10.60 -23.47 22.81
C PHE A 405 -12.07 -23.40 23.24
N SER A 406 -12.31 -23.04 24.50
CA SER A 406 -13.65 -22.80 25.05
C SER A 406 -13.64 -21.48 25.82
N PRO A 407 -14.38 -20.45 25.37
CA PRO A 407 -14.48 -19.18 26.09
C PRO A 407 -15.38 -19.32 27.33
N ASP A 408 -15.30 -18.39 28.28
CA ASP A 408 -16.29 -18.28 29.36
C ASP A 408 -17.65 -17.79 28.81
N GLN A 409 -17.61 -16.98 27.74
CA GLN A 409 -18.79 -16.43 27.07
C GLN A 409 -18.66 -16.54 25.56
N THR A 410 -19.64 -17.19 24.91
CA THR A 410 -19.70 -17.25 23.45
C THR A 410 -20.17 -15.91 22.88
N LEU A 411 -19.47 -15.41 21.88
CA LEU A 411 -19.87 -14.27 21.06
C LEU A 411 -20.51 -14.75 19.76
N GLU A 412 -21.69 -14.25 19.46
CA GLU A 412 -22.40 -14.46 18.21
C GLU A 412 -22.12 -13.34 17.20
N ASP A 413 -22.45 -13.60 15.94
CA ASP A 413 -22.36 -12.59 14.89
C ASP A 413 -23.25 -11.39 15.24
N GLY A 414 -22.67 -10.19 15.22
CA GLY A 414 -23.37 -8.95 15.51
C GLY A 414 -23.38 -8.54 16.99
N ASP A 415 -22.87 -9.36 17.91
CA ASP A 415 -22.75 -8.99 19.31
C ASP A 415 -21.93 -7.71 19.48
N ARG A 416 -22.44 -6.79 20.29
CA ARG A 416 -21.87 -5.44 20.48
C ARG A 416 -21.33 -5.28 21.90
N ILE A 417 -20.07 -4.87 21.99
CA ILE A 417 -19.30 -4.72 23.21
C ILE A 417 -18.94 -3.25 23.39
N HIS A 418 -19.43 -2.63 24.46
CA HIS A 418 -19.01 -1.27 24.83
C HIS A 418 -17.60 -1.27 25.42
N ILE A 419 -16.73 -0.41 24.89
CA ILE A 419 -15.34 -0.27 25.34
C ILE A 419 -15.21 0.91 26.29
N CYS A 420 -15.45 2.12 25.78
CA CYS A 420 -15.44 3.36 26.54
C CYS A 420 -16.10 4.47 25.75
N GLU A 421 -16.69 5.46 26.44
CA GLU A 421 -17.33 6.62 25.80
C GLU A 421 -18.34 6.16 24.73
N ASP A 422 -18.13 6.52 23.48
CA ASP A 422 -18.96 6.13 22.35
C ASP A 422 -18.31 5.06 21.46
N VAL A 423 -17.25 4.39 21.92
CA VAL A 423 -16.53 3.34 21.17
C VAL A 423 -17.13 1.96 21.45
N HIS A 424 -17.53 1.28 20.38
CA HIS A 424 -18.07 -0.08 20.44
C HIS A 424 -17.32 -1.02 19.51
N LEU A 425 -17.09 -2.25 19.98
CA LEU A 425 -16.67 -3.37 19.16
C LEU A 425 -17.88 -4.21 18.78
N ARG A 426 -18.07 -4.47 17.49
CA ARG A 426 -19.01 -5.49 17.00
C ARG A 426 -18.26 -6.74 16.58
N ALA A 427 -18.66 -7.89 17.11
CA ALA A 427 -18.18 -9.20 16.67
C ALA A 427 -18.76 -9.52 15.29
N ILE A 428 -17.93 -9.99 14.37
CA ILE A 428 -18.31 -10.41 13.03
C ILE A 428 -17.79 -11.83 12.85
N HIS A 429 -18.69 -12.81 12.72
CA HIS A 429 -18.29 -14.18 12.46
C HIS A 429 -17.81 -14.31 11.02
N THR A 430 -16.55 -14.73 10.88
CA THR A 430 -15.81 -14.81 9.62
C THR A 430 -15.15 -16.18 9.47
N PRO A 431 -15.96 -17.26 9.43
CA PRO A 431 -15.42 -18.62 9.30
C PRO A 431 -14.63 -18.78 8.00
N GLY A 432 -13.68 -19.70 8.01
CA GLY A 432 -12.97 -20.11 6.81
C GLY A 432 -11.48 -20.36 7.06
N HIS A 433 -10.79 -19.46 7.76
CA HIS A 433 -9.44 -19.79 8.27
C HIS A 433 -9.53 -20.82 9.40
N ALA A 434 -10.41 -20.54 10.36
CA ALA A 434 -10.88 -21.45 11.39
C ALA A 434 -12.42 -21.33 11.46
N SER A 435 -13.11 -22.40 11.88
CA SER A 435 -14.58 -22.40 11.95
C SER A 435 -15.14 -21.42 12.97
N ASN A 436 -14.37 -21.13 14.02
CA ASN A 436 -14.73 -20.24 15.12
C ASN A 436 -14.22 -18.80 14.96
N HIS A 437 -13.67 -18.46 13.79
CA HIS A 437 -12.99 -17.17 13.61
C HIS A 437 -13.94 -15.96 13.68
N LEU A 438 -13.56 -14.96 14.47
CA LEU A 438 -14.21 -13.65 14.61
C LEU A 438 -13.27 -12.53 14.16
N CYS A 439 -13.82 -11.58 13.40
CA CYS A 439 -13.25 -10.23 13.34
C CYS A 439 -13.98 -9.32 14.34
N PHE A 440 -13.32 -8.24 14.77
CA PHE A 440 -13.95 -7.22 15.64
C PHE A 440 -13.89 -5.85 14.97
N LEU A 441 -15.05 -5.21 14.77
CA LEU A 441 -15.15 -3.90 14.15
C LEU A 441 -15.34 -2.81 15.21
N LEU A 442 -14.43 -1.84 15.28
CA LEU A 442 -14.72 -0.56 15.92
C LEU A 442 -15.71 0.19 15.03
N GLU A 443 -16.98 0.20 15.41
CA GLU A 443 -18.08 0.60 14.52
C GLU A 443 -18.03 2.08 14.13
N GLU A 444 -17.72 2.95 15.08
CA GLU A 444 -17.78 4.40 14.88
C GLU A 444 -16.64 4.93 14.01
N ASP A 445 -15.53 4.20 13.93
CA ASP A 445 -14.31 4.60 13.22
C ASP A 445 -14.01 3.70 12.00
N GLY A 446 -14.80 2.64 11.78
CA GLY A 446 -14.64 1.72 10.66
C GLY A 446 -13.32 0.94 10.70
N ILE A 447 -12.83 0.57 11.88
CA ILE A 447 -11.55 -0.13 12.03
C ILE A 447 -11.81 -1.61 12.33
N LEU A 448 -11.36 -2.50 11.44
CA LEU A 448 -11.54 -3.94 11.58
C LEU A 448 -10.29 -4.58 12.16
N LEU A 449 -10.38 -5.12 13.38
CA LEU A 449 -9.39 -6.06 13.90
C LEU A 449 -9.68 -7.43 13.26
N SER A 450 -8.87 -7.82 12.27
CA SER A 450 -9.19 -8.95 11.38
C SER A 450 -8.70 -10.31 11.87
N GLY A 451 -7.94 -10.37 12.96
CA GLY A 451 -7.23 -11.58 13.34
C GLY A 451 -6.40 -12.10 12.17
N ASP A 452 -6.60 -13.38 11.83
CA ASP A 452 -5.98 -14.07 10.70
C ASP A 452 -6.93 -14.21 9.51
N HIS A 453 -7.99 -13.39 9.42
CA HIS A 453 -8.85 -13.42 8.24
C HIS A 453 -8.23 -12.67 7.06
N VAL A 454 -7.61 -11.52 7.35
CA VAL A 454 -6.90 -10.65 6.39
C VAL A 454 -5.62 -10.20 7.07
N MET A 455 -4.47 -10.39 6.43
CA MET A 455 -3.14 -10.05 6.94
C MET A 455 -2.31 -9.29 5.92
N ASN A 456 -1.31 -8.56 6.40
CA ASN A 456 -0.43 -7.77 5.57
C ASN A 456 0.69 -8.65 4.94
N GLY A 457 0.87 -8.57 3.62
CA GLY A 457 2.00 -9.19 2.92
C GLY A 457 1.93 -10.70 2.64
N SER A 458 0.90 -11.41 3.09
CA SER A 458 0.77 -12.86 2.89
C SER A 458 -0.69 -13.32 2.82
N THR A 459 -0.91 -14.56 2.36
CA THR A 459 -2.22 -15.21 2.39
C THR A 459 -2.27 -16.24 3.51
N VAL A 460 -3.39 -16.29 4.23
CA VAL A 460 -3.58 -17.25 5.32
C VAL A 460 -3.68 -18.68 4.82
N VAL A 461 -3.32 -19.64 5.66
CA VAL A 461 -3.52 -21.05 5.35
C VAL A 461 -4.97 -21.41 5.65
N ILE A 462 -5.64 -22.06 4.71
CA ILE A 462 -6.97 -22.66 4.93
C ILE A 462 -6.76 -24.16 5.08
N ASN A 463 -7.00 -24.69 6.28
CA ASN A 463 -6.71 -26.09 6.62
C ASN A 463 -7.96 -26.86 7.06
N PRO A 464 -8.60 -27.63 6.17
CA PRO A 464 -9.73 -28.48 6.51
C PRO A 464 -9.39 -29.57 7.54
N PRO A 465 -10.36 -30.05 8.34
CA PRO A 465 -11.79 -29.72 8.29
C PRO A 465 -12.19 -28.45 9.06
N ASP A 466 -11.28 -27.82 9.81
CA ASP A 466 -11.61 -26.60 10.55
C ASP A 466 -11.64 -25.36 9.64
N GLY A 467 -10.70 -25.30 8.70
CA GLY A 467 -10.70 -24.31 7.62
C GLY A 467 -11.55 -24.73 6.42
N ASP A 468 -12.21 -23.76 5.79
CA ASP A 468 -13.12 -23.95 4.66
C ASP A 468 -12.94 -22.80 3.65
N MET A 469 -12.63 -23.14 2.39
CA MET A 469 -12.35 -22.15 1.35
C MET A 469 -13.61 -21.41 0.87
N PHE A 470 -14.77 -22.08 0.87
CA PHE A 470 -16.03 -21.47 0.49
C PHE A 470 -16.44 -20.44 1.54
N ALA A 471 -16.42 -20.83 2.82
CA ALA A 471 -16.71 -19.95 3.95
C ALA A 471 -15.73 -18.77 4.02
N TYR A 472 -14.44 -19.02 3.73
CA TYR A 472 -13.42 -17.96 3.70
C TYR A 472 -13.72 -16.90 2.64
N ILE A 473 -13.99 -17.32 1.40
CA ILE A 473 -14.32 -16.38 0.31
C ILE A 473 -15.63 -15.64 0.61
N ALA A 474 -16.66 -16.33 1.09
CA ALA A 474 -17.94 -15.70 1.45
C ALA A 474 -17.78 -14.66 2.58
N SER A 475 -16.93 -14.95 3.57
CA SER A 475 -16.59 -14.01 4.65
C SER A 475 -15.82 -12.80 4.13
N LEU A 476 -14.85 -12.98 3.22
CA LEU A 476 -14.17 -11.88 2.56
C LEU A 476 -15.14 -11.00 1.75
N GLU A 477 -16.02 -11.59 0.94
CA GLU A 477 -17.02 -10.85 0.18
C GLU A 477 -17.99 -10.07 1.07
N ARG A 478 -18.32 -10.60 2.25
CA ARG A 478 -19.12 -9.89 3.26
C ARG A 478 -18.35 -8.68 3.78
N LEU A 479 -17.09 -8.85 4.20
CA LEU A 479 -16.25 -7.78 4.71
C LEU A 479 -15.98 -6.68 3.68
N GLU A 480 -15.83 -7.05 2.40
CA GLU A 480 -15.60 -6.11 1.29
C GLU A 480 -16.76 -5.12 1.09
N ARG A 481 -17.98 -5.56 1.39
CA ARG A 481 -19.21 -4.74 1.31
C ARG A 481 -19.45 -3.87 2.53
N MET A 482 -18.65 -4.00 3.58
CA MET A 482 -18.80 -3.22 4.81
C MET A 482 -18.05 -1.88 4.71
N ASP A 483 -18.50 -0.87 5.46
CA ASP A 483 -17.81 0.42 5.53
C ASP A 483 -16.60 0.35 6.48
N VAL A 484 -15.55 -0.36 6.03
CA VAL A 484 -14.27 -0.48 6.73
C VAL A 484 -13.27 0.49 6.11
N LYS A 485 -12.63 1.29 6.96
CA LYS A 485 -11.60 2.28 6.61
C LYS A 485 -10.18 1.74 6.76
N TYR A 486 -9.94 0.94 7.81
CA TYR A 486 -8.66 0.31 8.08
C TYR A 486 -8.83 -1.13 8.56
N ILE A 487 -7.90 -2.00 8.21
CA ILE A 487 -7.79 -3.35 8.76
C ILE A 487 -6.52 -3.44 9.61
N LEU A 488 -6.67 -3.94 10.83
CA LEU A 488 -5.61 -4.17 11.81
C LEU A 488 -5.45 -5.68 11.99
N PRO A 489 -4.46 -6.29 11.30
CA PRO A 489 -4.28 -7.74 11.33
C PRO A 489 -3.59 -8.21 12.60
N ALA A 490 -3.73 -9.49 12.92
CA ALA A 490 -2.90 -10.10 13.97
C ALA A 490 -1.42 -10.15 13.58
N HIS A 491 -1.10 -10.14 12.28
CA HIS A 491 0.29 -10.12 11.80
C HIS A 491 0.53 -9.04 10.76
N GLY A 492 1.57 -8.24 10.99
CA GLY A 492 1.98 -7.13 10.13
C GLY A 492 1.35 -5.80 10.48
N TYR A 493 1.51 -4.83 9.59
CA TYR A 493 1.07 -3.44 9.78
C TYR A 493 -0.42 -3.27 9.46
N VAL A 494 -0.96 -2.10 9.83
CA VAL A 494 -2.27 -1.62 9.37
C VAL A 494 -2.37 -1.69 7.85
N LEU A 495 -3.53 -2.08 7.35
CA LEU A 495 -3.90 -2.08 5.93
C LEU A 495 -4.91 -0.96 5.65
N GLY A 496 -4.62 -0.18 4.61
CA GLY A 496 -5.50 0.84 4.06
C GLY A 496 -6.26 0.30 2.85
N ASN A 497 -7.19 1.10 2.31
CA ASN A 497 -8.07 0.69 1.20
C ASN A 497 -8.67 -0.73 1.35
N PRO A 498 -9.35 -1.05 2.46
CA PRO A 498 -9.76 -2.42 2.82
C PRO A 498 -10.47 -3.19 1.70
N ALA A 499 -11.43 -2.57 1.02
CA ALA A 499 -12.16 -3.20 -0.08
C ALA A 499 -11.26 -3.59 -1.26
N GLN A 500 -10.19 -2.82 -1.53
CA GLN A 500 -9.22 -3.16 -2.57
C GLN A 500 -8.35 -4.35 -2.13
N GLU A 501 -7.84 -4.34 -0.90
CA GLU A 501 -7.03 -5.43 -0.36
C GLU A 501 -7.81 -6.75 -0.29
N ILE A 502 -9.07 -6.70 0.15
CA ILE A 502 -9.94 -7.87 0.18
C ILE A 502 -10.22 -8.39 -1.24
N ARG A 503 -10.50 -7.51 -2.22
CA ARG A 503 -10.66 -7.92 -3.63
C ARG A 503 -9.39 -8.56 -4.21
N LYS A 504 -8.20 -8.04 -3.86
CA LYS A 504 -6.92 -8.66 -4.24
C LYS A 504 -6.82 -10.08 -3.68
N LEU A 505 -7.18 -10.28 -2.41
CA LEU A 505 -7.20 -11.60 -1.77
C LEU A 505 -8.19 -12.56 -2.44
N ILE A 506 -9.45 -12.13 -2.67
CA ILE A 506 -10.46 -12.95 -3.35
C ILE A 506 -9.97 -13.35 -4.73
N ARG A 507 -9.48 -12.39 -5.52
CA ARG A 507 -8.91 -12.66 -6.85
C ARG A 507 -7.75 -13.66 -6.78
N HIS A 508 -6.86 -13.52 -5.81
CA HIS A 508 -5.75 -14.45 -5.61
C HIS A 508 -6.27 -15.89 -5.38
N ARG A 509 -7.28 -16.07 -4.51
CA ARG A 509 -7.87 -17.39 -4.24
C ARG A 509 -8.54 -17.99 -5.47
N LEU A 510 -9.29 -17.20 -6.22
CA LEU A 510 -9.97 -17.69 -7.44
C LEU A 510 -8.96 -18.04 -8.56
N LEU A 511 -7.89 -17.26 -8.71
CA LEU A 511 -6.80 -17.61 -9.63
C LEU A 511 -6.09 -18.90 -9.19
N ARG A 512 -5.88 -19.10 -7.89
CA ARG A 512 -5.31 -20.35 -7.37
C ARG A 512 -6.25 -21.54 -7.61
N GLU A 513 -7.55 -21.37 -7.37
CA GLU A 513 -8.56 -22.40 -7.65
C GLU A 513 -8.52 -22.83 -9.12
N HIS A 514 -8.41 -21.87 -10.05
CA HIS A 514 -8.26 -22.18 -11.47
C HIS A 514 -6.98 -23.00 -11.74
N LYS A 515 -5.84 -22.61 -11.15
CA LYS A 515 -4.59 -23.40 -11.27
C LYS A 515 -4.72 -24.83 -10.70
N VAL A 516 -5.46 -25.01 -9.60
CA VAL A 516 -5.73 -26.34 -9.02
C VAL A 516 -6.52 -27.20 -9.99
N PHE A 517 -7.61 -26.65 -10.54
CA PHE A 517 -8.44 -27.34 -11.54
C PHE A 517 -7.63 -27.72 -12.79
N GLU A 518 -6.87 -26.78 -13.36
CA GLU A 518 -6.03 -27.03 -14.54
C GLU A 518 -4.88 -28.01 -14.27
N SER A 519 -4.38 -28.09 -13.03
CA SER A 519 -3.40 -29.10 -12.64
C SER A 519 -4.01 -30.50 -12.65
N LEU A 520 -5.18 -30.68 -12.01
CA LEU A 520 -5.90 -31.95 -12.02
C LEU A 520 -6.29 -32.38 -13.44
N LYS A 521 -6.82 -31.45 -14.23
CA LYS A 521 -7.18 -31.70 -15.63
C LYS A 521 -6.01 -32.22 -16.45
N ARG A 522 -4.84 -31.58 -16.36
CA ARG A 522 -3.63 -32.04 -17.06
C ARG A 522 -3.24 -33.46 -16.66
N LEU A 523 -3.36 -33.81 -15.38
CA LEU A 523 -3.10 -35.19 -14.93
C LEU A 523 -4.09 -36.18 -15.54
N CYS A 524 -5.39 -35.84 -15.56
CA CYS A 524 -6.41 -36.68 -16.19
C CYS A 524 -6.18 -36.84 -17.70
N ASP A 525 -5.82 -35.78 -18.40
CA ASP A 525 -5.54 -35.81 -19.85
C ASP A 525 -4.28 -36.66 -20.17
N HIS A 526 -3.29 -36.65 -19.27
CA HIS A 526 -2.06 -37.44 -19.42
C HIS A 526 -2.25 -38.94 -19.13
N ASP A 527 -3.16 -39.31 -18.23
CA ASP A 527 -3.48 -40.72 -17.92
C ASP A 527 -5.00 -40.94 -17.80
N PRO A 528 -5.72 -41.05 -18.94
CA PRO A 528 -7.17 -41.22 -18.95
C PRO A 528 -7.65 -42.52 -18.30
N ALA A 529 -6.84 -43.58 -18.40
CA ALA A 529 -7.18 -44.87 -17.80
C ALA A 529 -7.21 -44.78 -16.27
N ARG A 530 -6.23 -44.10 -15.68
CA ARG A 530 -6.22 -43.82 -14.24
C ARG A 530 -7.29 -42.81 -13.83
N ALA A 531 -7.55 -41.79 -14.65
CA ALA A 531 -8.59 -40.81 -14.37
C ALA A 531 -9.96 -41.47 -14.13
N GLY A 532 -10.35 -42.43 -14.98
CA GLY A 532 -11.63 -43.14 -14.88
C GLY A 532 -11.68 -44.30 -13.89
N SER A 533 -10.58 -44.64 -13.20
CA SER A 533 -10.53 -45.80 -12.29
C SER A 533 -9.91 -45.56 -10.93
N GLY A 534 -9.15 -44.47 -10.73
CA GLY A 534 -8.43 -44.23 -9.48
C GLY A 534 -8.02 -42.78 -9.17
N GLY A 535 -8.20 -41.82 -10.08
CA GLY A 535 -7.92 -40.40 -9.83
C GLY A 535 -6.48 -40.06 -9.41
N PHE A 536 -6.29 -38.86 -8.87
CA PHE A 536 -4.99 -38.32 -8.45
C PHE A 536 -5.03 -37.77 -7.02
N SER A 537 -3.94 -37.95 -6.27
CA SER A 537 -3.82 -37.46 -4.89
C SER A 537 -3.53 -35.96 -4.85
N VAL A 538 -3.69 -35.34 -3.66
CA VAL A 538 -3.37 -33.93 -3.43
C VAL A 538 -1.90 -33.64 -3.77
N GLU A 539 -0.99 -34.54 -3.37
CA GLU A 539 0.46 -34.43 -3.57
C GLU A 539 0.84 -34.44 -5.05
N GLU A 540 0.08 -35.15 -5.89
CA GLU A 540 0.30 -35.17 -7.34
C GLU A 540 -0.18 -33.87 -8.01
N ILE A 541 -1.23 -33.24 -7.48
CA ILE A 541 -1.83 -32.03 -8.05
C ILE A 541 -1.03 -30.77 -7.65
N VAL A 542 -0.43 -30.73 -6.45
CA VAL A 542 0.29 -29.56 -5.91
C VAL A 542 1.37 -29.02 -6.85
N PRO A 543 2.31 -29.82 -7.41
CA PRO A 543 3.41 -29.30 -8.23
C PRO A 543 2.92 -28.52 -9.46
N GLY A 544 1.84 -28.98 -10.10
CA GLY A 544 1.27 -28.31 -11.27
C GLY A 544 0.46 -27.05 -10.92
N ALA A 545 -0.10 -26.99 -9.71
CA ALA A 545 -0.89 -25.86 -9.23
C ALA A 545 -0.05 -24.77 -8.55
N TYR A 546 1.14 -25.09 -8.04
CA TYR A 546 2.03 -24.22 -7.24
C TYR A 546 3.43 -24.07 -7.86
N GLN A 547 3.52 -23.98 -9.19
CA GLN A 547 4.79 -23.77 -9.91
C GLN A 547 5.49 -22.45 -9.53
N ASP A 548 4.73 -21.47 -9.05
CA ASP A 548 5.17 -20.17 -8.55
C ASP A 548 5.57 -20.18 -7.07
N VAL A 549 5.61 -21.35 -6.43
CA VAL A 549 5.97 -21.51 -5.01
C VAL A 549 7.11 -22.52 -4.88
N ALA A 550 8.12 -22.19 -4.05
CA ALA A 550 9.25 -23.07 -3.79
C ALA A 550 8.79 -24.45 -3.29
N ALA A 551 9.43 -25.52 -3.80
CA ALA A 551 9.05 -26.91 -3.52
C ALA A 551 9.04 -27.26 -2.02
N SER A 552 9.91 -26.61 -1.22
CA SER A 552 9.93 -26.77 0.23
C SER A 552 8.65 -26.32 0.95
N LEU A 553 7.81 -25.52 0.28
CA LEU A 553 6.53 -25.04 0.82
C LEU A 553 5.32 -25.83 0.31
N HIS A 554 5.53 -26.83 -0.56
CA HIS A 554 4.45 -27.61 -1.17
C HIS A 554 3.64 -28.39 -0.14
N GLY A 555 4.26 -28.88 0.94
CA GLY A 555 3.55 -29.52 2.04
C GLY A 555 2.52 -28.58 2.70
N LEU A 556 2.88 -27.32 2.92
CA LEU A 556 1.94 -26.33 3.45
C LEU A 556 0.85 -25.95 2.43
N ALA A 557 1.26 -25.82 1.15
CA ALA A 557 0.36 -25.52 0.05
C ALA A 557 -0.71 -26.60 -0.18
N ALA A 558 -0.39 -27.86 0.13
CA ALA A 558 -1.30 -29.00 0.03
C ALA A 558 -2.59 -28.80 0.86
N HIS A 559 -2.48 -28.19 2.04
CA HIS A 559 -3.65 -27.90 2.89
C HIS A 559 -4.64 -26.96 2.20
N SER A 560 -4.14 -25.85 1.65
CA SER A 560 -4.98 -24.89 0.91
C SER A 560 -5.44 -25.45 -0.44
N LEU A 561 -4.65 -26.31 -1.09
CA LEU A 561 -5.08 -27.03 -2.29
C LEU A 561 -6.27 -27.95 -1.98
N PHE A 562 -6.18 -28.71 -0.90
CA PHE A 562 -7.25 -29.59 -0.46
C PHE A 562 -8.54 -28.80 -0.16
N ALA A 563 -8.43 -27.63 0.48
CA ALA A 563 -9.57 -26.73 0.67
C ALA A 563 -10.20 -26.26 -0.65
N HIS A 564 -9.38 -25.94 -1.67
CA HIS A 564 -9.87 -25.62 -3.01
C HIS A 564 -10.57 -26.80 -3.68
N LEU A 565 -10.05 -28.02 -3.55
CA LEU A 565 -10.68 -29.22 -4.11
C LEU A 565 -12.03 -29.51 -3.46
N LEU A 566 -12.16 -29.32 -2.14
CA LEU A 566 -13.44 -29.45 -1.43
C LEU A 566 -14.47 -28.43 -1.94
N LYS A 567 -14.07 -27.17 -2.13
CA LYS A 567 -14.95 -26.16 -2.73
C LYS A 567 -15.32 -26.53 -4.19
N LEU A 568 -14.36 -26.93 -5.02
CA LEU A 568 -14.63 -27.36 -6.40
C LEU A 568 -15.58 -28.56 -6.47
N LYS A 569 -15.52 -29.46 -5.48
CA LYS A 569 -16.46 -30.57 -5.34
C LYS A 569 -17.87 -30.08 -5.01
N GLN A 570 -17.99 -29.14 -4.08
CA GLN A 570 -19.26 -28.49 -3.76
C GLN A 570 -19.85 -27.77 -4.98
N ASP A 571 -18.99 -27.18 -5.82
CA ASP A 571 -19.37 -26.56 -7.10
C ASP A 571 -19.70 -27.60 -8.21
N GLY A 572 -19.57 -28.91 -7.94
CA GLY A 572 -19.83 -29.99 -8.89
C GLY A 572 -18.81 -30.10 -10.03
N ARG A 573 -17.60 -29.53 -9.85
CA ARG A 573 -16.56 -29.45 -10.89
C ARG A 573 -15.51 -30.55 -10.81
N VAL A 574 -15.35 -31.17 -9.64
CA VAL A 574 -14.43 -32.28 -9.39
C VAL A 574 -15.11 -33.30 -8.47
N PHE A 575 -14.63 -34.53 -8.50
CA PHE A 575 -15.17 -35.65 -7.72
C PHE A 575 -14.06 -36.31 -6.91
N THR A 576 -14.45 -37.06 -5.87
CA THR A 576 -13.50 -37.83 -5.05
C THR A 576 -14.18 -39.03 -4.43
N ASP A 577 -13.46 -40.15 -4.37
CA ASP A 577 -13.82 -41.39 -3.66
C ASP A 577 -13.36 -41.38 -2.18
N GLY A 578 -12.78 -40.26 -1.72
CA GLY A 578 -12.20 -40.09 -0.39
C GLY A 578 -10.67 -40.32 -0.33
N LYS A 579 -10.06 -40.82 -1.40
CA LYS A 579 -8.59 -40.99 -1.52
C LYS A 579 -7.99 -40.16 -2.64
N ALA A 580 -8.68 -40.07 -3.77
CA ALA A 580 -8.19 -39.43 -4.97
C ALA A 580 -9.24 -38.52 -5.60
N TRP A 581 -8.80 -37.64 -6.49
CA TRP A 581 -9.61 -36.62 -7.16
C TRP A 581 -9.68 -36.85 -8.67
N SER A 582 -10.84 -36.59 -9.26
CA SER A 582 -11.14 -36.78 -10.69
C SER A 582 -12.06 -35.66 -11.23
N LEU A 583 -12.18 -35.60 -12.56
CA LEU A 583 -13.12 -34.70 -13.26
C LEU A 583 -14.49 -35.34 -13.55
N GLU A 584 -14.58 -36.66 -13.45
CA GLU A 584 -15.81 -37.42 -13.67
C GLU A 584 -16.18 -38.18 -12.40
N ALA A 585 -17.48 -38.35 -12.17
CA ALA A 585 -17.99 -39.21 -11.10
C ALA A 585 -17.71 -40.66 -11.48
N ASN A 586 -16.82 -41.31 -10.72
CA ASN A 586 -16.57 -42.75 -10.85
C ASN A 586 -17.66 -43.58 -10.18
#